data_AF-A0AAV5EBP0-F1
#
_entry.id   AF-A0AAV5EBP0-F1
#
_cell.length_a   1.000
_cell.length_b   1.000
_cell.length_c   1.000
_cell.angle_alpha   90.00
_cell.angle_beta   90.00
_cell.angle_gamma   90.00
#
_symmetry.space_group_name_H-M   'P 1'
#
loop_
_entity.id
_entity.type
_entity.pdbx_description
1 polymer ?
#
loop_
_entity_poly.entity_id
_entity_poly.type
_entity_poly.pdbx_seq_one_letter_code
_entity_poly.pdbx_strand_id
1 'polypeptide(L)'
;MVSGSGSPPARLAPLVVVVACAFAAAAVVDAKVVHVDEVHRRSMLANGLGSLPPMGWNSWNHFQCQGNGEEVIRETADALVSTGLAALGYKYVNIDDCWAEPERDAKGNLVANKKTFPHGIKALADYVHSKGLKLGIYSDAGYKTCAKVQPGSLGYEEQDAKTFASWGVDYLKYDNCNNGDLKPLKRYPQMSKALMKTGRPIYFSLCEWYNRNLLVVLCIFRSPWSDFSSHDPCDN
;
A
#
# COMPACT_ATOMS: atom_id res chain seq x y z
N MET A 1 58.22 78.52 18.83
CA MET A 1 59.13 77.56 18.16
C MET A 1 59.34 76.38 19.10
N VAL A 2 59.51 75.17 18.53
CA VAL A 2 59.65 73.83 19.18
C VAL A 2 58.27 73.23 19.57
N SER A 3 57.56 72.49 18.71
CA SER A 3 57.76 71.09 18.23
C SER A 3 58.06 70.14 19.38
N GLY A 4 57.25 69.18 19.82
CA GLY A 4 56.28 68.31 19.17
C GLY A 4 56.59 66.88 19.64
N SER A 5 55.65 66.16 20.25
CA SER A 5 55.57 64.67 20.27
C SER A 5 54.50 64.21 21.26
N GLY A 6 53.36 63.72 20.75
CA GLY A 6 52.36 63.03 21.55
C GLY A 6 52.84 61.62 21.93
N SER A 7 52.75 61.29 23.21
CA SER A 7 52.98 59.93 23.72
C SER A 7 51.65 59.17 23.84
N PRO A 8 51.57 57.88 23.48
CA PRO A 8 50.33 57.09 23.56
C PRO A 8 50.13 56.51 24.99
N PRO A 9 48.89 56.10 25.34
CA PRO A 9 48.59 55.59 26.67
C PRO A 9 49.06 54.13 26.87
N ALA A 10 49.28 53.81 28.14
CA ALA A 10 49.85 52.58 28.65
C ALA A 10 49.06 51.31 28.28
N ARG A 11 49.80 50.25 27.90
CA ARG A 11 49.28 48.88 27.80
C ARG A 11 49.28 48.24 29.19
N LEU A 12 48.09 47.99 29.73
CA LEU A 12 47.86 47.11 30.89
C LEU A 12 48.01 45.65 30.46
N ALA A 13 48.86 44.89 31.13
CA ALA A 13 48.89 43.43 31.03
C ALA A 13 47.77 42.83 31.91
N PRO A 14 46.96 41.88 31.43
CA PRO A 14 45.98 41.24 32.28
C PRO A 14 46.64 40.11 33.09
N LEU A 15 46.39 40.19 34.40
CA LEU A 15 46.66 39.21 35.44
C LEU A 15 45.95 37.88 35.09
N VAL A 16 46.71 36.78 34.96
CA VAL A 16 46.13 35.44 34.80
C VAL A 16 45.72 34.94 36.19
N VAL A 17 44.42 34.96 36.47
CA VAL A 17 43.83 34.30 37.65
C VAL A 17 43.51 32.86 37.24
N VAL A 18 44.27 31.89 37.77
CA VAL A 18 43.97 30.47 37.60
C VAL A 18 42.90 30.08 38.61
N VAL A 19 41.64 30.00 38.16
CA VAL A 19 40.55 29.40 38.94
C VAL A 19 40.62 27.89 38.75
N ALA A 20 41.02 27.17 39.79
CA ALA A 20 40.94 25.71 39.82
C ALA A 20 39.48 25.30 40.08
N CYS A 21 38.74 25.01 39.01
CA CYS A 21 37.44 24.33 39.12
C CYS A 21 37.68 22.83 39.35
N ALA A 22 37.36 22.36 40.56
CA ALA A 22 37.24 20.93 40.84
C ALA A 22 36.01 20.39 40.09
N PHE A 23 36.23 19.64 39.02
CA PHE A 23 35.17 18.92 38.32
C PHE A 23 34.79 17.68 39.13
N ALA A 24 33.61 17.69 39.73
CA ALA A 24 32.96 16.46 40.16
C ALA A 24 32.60 15.65 38.91
N ALA A 25 33.26 14.50 38.73
CA ALA A 25 32.93 13.57 37.66
C ALA A 25 31.56 12.95 37.94
N ALA A 26 30.51 13.50 37.33
CA ALA A 26 29.26 12.77 37.18
C ALA A 26 29.54 11.57 36.26
N ALA A 27 29.33 10.36 36.77
CA ALA A 27 29.38 9.15 35.96
C ALA A 27 28.27 9.24 34.89
N VAL A 28 28.66 9.65 33.68
CA VAL A 28 27.83 9.48 32.50
C VAL A 28 27.77 7.99 32.26
N VAL A 29 26.63 7.37 32.58
CA VAL A 29 26.31 6.04 32.08
C VAL A 29 26.43 6.11 30.55
N ASP A 30 27.41 5.39 30.03
CA ASP A 30 27.64 5.21 28.60
C ASP A 30 26.41 4.50 28.03
N ALA A 31 25.41 5.30 27.65
CA ALA A 31 24.29 4.83 26.89
C ALA A 31 24.87 4.45 25.54
N LYS A 32 25.14 3.15 25.37
CA LYS A 32 25.48 2.57 24.08
C LYS A 32 24.44 3.07 23.08
N VAL A 33 24.84 4.02 22.25
CA VAL A 33 24.13 4.34 21.02
C VAL A 33 24.30 3.09 20.17
N VAL A 34 23.28 2.24 20.19
CA VAL A 34 23.18 1.13 19.26
C VAL A 34 22.97 1.76 17.90
N HIS A 35 24.04 1.85 17.11
CA HIS A 35 23.91 2.06 15.68
C HIS A 35 23.18 0.84 15.12
N VAL A 36 21.87 1.01 14.91
CA VAL A 36 21.08 0.05 14.17
C VAL A 36 21.45 0.26 12.71
N ASP A 37 22.29 -0.63 12.18
CA ASP A 37 22.55 -0.71 10.75
C ASP A 37 21.22 -0.74 9.98
N GLU A 38 21.12 0.11 8.94
CA GLU A 38 19.95 0.30 8.08
C GLU A 38 19.49 -1.00 7.39
N VAL A 39 20.33 -2.04 7.42
CA VAL A 39 20.20 -3.31 6.69
C VAL A 39 19.08 -4.22 7.22
N HIS A 40 18.48 -3.97 8.39
CA HIS A 40 17.47 -4.89 8.95
C HIS A 40 16.20 -4.24 9.50
N ARG A 41 15.77 -3.09 8.96
CA ARG A 41 14.32 -2.83 8.96
C ARG A 41 13.73 -3.85 7.99
N ARG A 42 13.28 -5.00 8.50
CA ARG A 42 12.47 -5.98 7.76
C ARG A 42 11.35 -5.20 7.09
N SER A 43 11.55 -4.80 5.84
CA SER A 43 10.53 -4.14 5.06
C SER A 43 9.51 -5.22 4.76
N MET A 44 8.52 -5.34 5.64
CA MET A 44 7.39 -6.27 5.58
C MET A 44 6.46 -5.96 4.39
N LEU A 45 6.92 -5.16 3.43
CA LEU A 45 6.16 -4.67 2.29
C LEU A 45 7.01 -4.97 1.05
N ALA A 46 6.97 -6.22 0.58
CA ALA A 46 7.71 -6.65 -0.62
C ALA A 46 7.37 -5.80 -1.87
N ASN A 47 6.28 -5.01 -1.84
CA ASN A 47 5.84 -4.09 -2.88
C ASN A 47 5.95 -2.59 -2.52
N GLY A 48 6.52 -2.23 -1.36
CA GLY A 48 6.71 -0.82 -0.94
C GLY A 48 5.43 -0.04 -0.60
N LEU A 49 4.27 -0.70 -0.53
CA LEU A 49 2.97 -0.09 -0.20
C LEU A 49 2.52 -0.47 1.22
N GLY A 50 1.70 0.34 1.88
CA GLY A 50 1.12 -0.02 3.18
C GLY A 50 2.01 0.25 4.40
N SER A 51 2.97 1.18 4.28
CA SER A 51 3.72 1.70 5.43
C SER A 51 2.83 2.40 6.45
N LEU A 52 1.67 2.87 6.01
CA LEU A 52 0.55 3.34 6.82
C LEU A 52 -0.74 2.64 6.37
N PRO A 53 -1.73 2.49 7.25
CA PRO A 53 -3.03 1.93 6.87
C PRO A 53 -3.63 2.68 5.66
N PRO A 54 -4.17 1.98 4.65
CA PRO A 54 -4.76 2.63 3.50
C PRO A 54 -6.04 3.38 3.90
N MET A 55 -6.18 4.61 3.40
CA MET A 55 -7.36 5.45 3.63
C MET A 55 -8.09 5.69 2.31
N GLY A 56 -9.41 5.56 2.33
CA GLY A 56 -10.21 5.67 1.12
C GLY A 56 -11.70 5.43 1.37
N TRP A 57 -12.37 5.13 0.28
CA TRP A 57 -13.80 4.85 0.22
C TRP A 57 -14.04 3.54 -0.56
N ASN A 58 -15.16 2.88 -0.29
CA ASN A 58 -15.58 1.66 -0.98
C ASN A 58 -17.09 1.71 -1.28
N SER A 59 -17.50 1.23 -2.46
CA SER A 59 -18.89 1.32 -2.93
C SER A 59 -19.89 0.44 -2.17
N TRP A 60 -19.45 -0.65 -1.55
CA TRP A 60 -20.33 -1.73 -1.09
C TRP A 60 -21.38 -1.32 -0.07
N ASN A 61 -20.98 -0.64 1.02
CA ASN A 61 -21.84 -0.41 2.18
C ASN A 61 -23.11 0.38 1.85
N HIS A 62 -23.08 1.20 0.80
CA HIS A 62 -24.22 2.02 0.39
C HIS A 62 -24.84 1.53 -0.92
N PHE A 63 -24.03 1.22 -1.93
CA PHE A 63 -24.51 1.02 -3.30
C PHE A 63 -24.75 -0.45 -3.66
N GLN A 64 -24.06 -1.39 -3.00
CA GLN A 64 -24.12 -2.83 -3.30
C GLN A 64 -24.03 -3.09 -4.82
N CYS A 65 -24.78 -4.04 -5.37
CA CYS A 65 -24.76 -4.33 -6.81
C CYS A 65 -25.67 -3.44 -7.65
N GLN A 66 -26.67 -2.78 -7.05
CA GLN A 66 -27.68 -2.04 -7.81
C GLN A 66 -27.25 -0.60 -8.10
N GLY A 67 -26.33 -0.04 -7.31
CA GLY A 67 -25.82 1.32 -7.48
C GLY A 67 -24.32 1.42 -7.80
N ASN A 68 -23.61 0.30 -7.98
CA ASN A 68 -22.19 0.33 -8.28
C ASN A 68 -21.96 0.48 -9.80
N GLY A 69 -21.39 1.62 -10.22
CA GLY A 69 -21.18 1.94 -11.62
C GLY A 69 -20.24 3.12 -11.81
N GLU A 70 -19.76 3.30 -13.04
CA GLU A 70 -18.73 4.28 -13.41
C GLU A 70 -19.07 5.70 -12.98
N GLU A 71 -20.32 6.14 -13.15
CA GLU A 71 -20.80 7.46 -12.74
C GLU A 71 -20.61 7.70 -11.23
N VAL A 72 -21.09 6.76 -10.40
CA VAL A 72 -20.95 6.83 -8.93
C VAL A 72 -19.48 6.90 -8.51
N ILE A 73 -18.60 6.14 -9.17
CA ILE A 73 -17.17 6.17 -8.86
C ILE A 73 -16.56 7.53 -9.23
N ARG A 74 -16.94 8.11 -10.38
CA ARG A 74 -16.46 9.43 -10.81
C ARG A 74 -16.94 10.53 -9.87
N GLU A 75 -18.23 10.55 -9.56
CA GLU A 75 -18.82 11.51 -8.62
C GLU A 75 -18.22 11.39 -7.22
N THR A 76 -17.96 10.17 -6.75
CA THR A 76 -17.30 9.94 -5.46
C THR A 76 -15.85 10.44 -5.47
N ALA A 77 -15.12 10.24 -6.57
CA ALA A 77 -13.77 10.80 -6.72
C ALA A 77 -13.80 12.34 -6.68
N ASP A 78 -14.75 12.97 -7.36
CA ASP A 78 -14.97 14.42 -7.30
C ASP A 78 -15.36 14.91 -5.90
N ALA A 79 -16.21 14.16 -5.20
CA ALA A 79 -16.64 14.48 -3.84
C ALA A 79 -15.46 14.38 -2.85
N LEU A 80 -14.62 13.35 -2.95
CA LEU A 80 -13.43 13.23 -2.08
C LEU A 80 -12.50 14.42 -2.23
N VAL A 81 -12.32 14.94 -3.44
CA VAL A 81 -11.50 16.14 -3.68
C VAL A 81 -12.21 17.40 -3.18
N SER A 82 -13.46 17.63 -3.59
CA SER A 82 -14.17 18.89 -3.30
C SER A 82 -14.51 19.07 -1.82
N THR A 83 -14.73 17.98 -1.08
CA THR A 83 -14.95 18.01 0.37
C THR A 83 -13.67 18.12 1.19
N GLY A 84 -12.49 18.01 0.56
CA GLY A 84 -11.19 18.04 1.22
C GLY A 84 -10.76 16.72 1.86
N LEU A 85 -11.57 15.66 1.82
CA LEU A 85 -11.19 14.33 2.35
C LEU A 85 -9.94 13.77 1.66
N ALA A 86 -9.77 14.03 0.37
CA ALA A 86 -8.57 13.65 -0.37
C ALA A 86 -7.31 14.32 0.20
N ALA A 87 -7.40 15.55 0.71
CA ALA A 87 -6.29 16.25 1.35
C ALA A 87 -5.98 15.69 2.75
N LEU A 88 -6.98 15.14 3.43
CA LEU A 88 -6.84 14.44 4.71
C LEU A 88 -6.31 12.99 4.58
N GLY A 89 -6.08 12.51 3.37
CA GLY A 89 -5.45 11.22 3.11
C GLY A 89 -6.36 10.13 2.54
N TYR A 90 -7.66 10.38 2.36
CA TYR A 90 -8.57 9.43 1.70
C TYR A 90 -8.26 9.37 0.19
N LYS A 91 -7.34 8.49 -0.21
CA LYS A 91 -6.79 8.41 -1.56
C LYS A 91 -7.36 7.29 -2.42
N TYR A 92 -7.81 6.20 -1.82
CA TYR A 92 -8.29 5.03 -2.56
C TYR A 92 -9.80 5.14 -2.83
N VAL A 93 -10.21 5.01 -4.10
CA VAL A 93 -11.61 4.92 -4.53
C VAL A 93 -11.84 3.50 -5.00
N ASN A 94 -12.42 2.67 -4.14
CA ASN A 94 -12.48 1.23 -4.36
C ASN A 94 -13.85 0.80 -4.91
N ILE A 95 -13.83 0.18 -6.09
CA ILE A 95 -14.97 -0.53 -6.66
C ILE A 95 -15.07 -1.89 -5.95
N ASP A 96 -16.22 -2.18 -5.34
CA ASP A 96 -16.50 -3.50 -4.77
C ASP A 96 -17.14 -4.46 -5.80
N ASP A 97 -17.73 -5.56 -5.36
CA ASP A 97 -18.36 -6.59 -6.21
C ASP A 97 -19.36 -6.01 -7.23
N CYS A 98 -19.74 -6.84 -8.21
CA CYS A 98 -20.74 -6.52 -9.25
C CYS A 98 -20.28 -5.46 -10.30
N TRP A 99 -18.98 -5.39 -10.60
CA TRP A 99 -18.42 -4.48 -11.60
C TRP A 99 -18.16 -5.13 -12.97
N ALA A 100 -18.04 -6.45 -13.03
CA ALA A 100 -17.70 -7.20 -14.24
C ALA A 100 -18.94 -7.82 -14.92
N GLU A 101 -18.78 -8.22 -16.18
CA GLU A 101 -19.71 -9.11 -16.87
C GLU A 101 -19.79 -10.47 -16.17
N PRO A 102 -20.91 -11.20 -16.28
CA PRO A 102 -21.07 -12.52 -15.68
C PRO A 102 -20.09 -13.56 -16.19
N GLU A 103 -19.62 -13.39 -17.43
CA GLU A 103 -18.72 -14.32 -18.10
C GLU A 103 -17.45 -13.61 -18.56
N ARG A 104 -16.34 -14.36 -18.56
CA ARG A 104 -15.07 -13.94 -19.16
C ARG A 104 -15.20 -13.84 -20.68
N ASP A 105 -14.32 -13.07 -21.32
CA ASP A 105 -14.24 -13.07 -22.78
C ASP A 105 -13.70 -14.41 -23.33
N ALA A 106 -13.69 -14.57 -24.65
CA ALA A 106 -13.20 -15.78 -25.32
C ALA A 106 -11.71 -16.10 -25.05
N LYS A 107 -10.95 -15.15 -24.50
CA LYS A 107 -9.54 -15.32 -24.13
C LYS A 107 -9.38 -15.54 -22.62
N GLY A 108 -10.48 -15.63 -21.87
CA GLY A 108 -10.49 -15.81 -20.41
C GLY A 108 -10.28 -14.53 -19.61
N ASN A 109 -10.33 -13.33 -20.22
CA ASN A 109 -10.16 -12.08 -19.47
C ASN A 109 -11.45 -11.69 -18.75
N LEU A 110 -11.31 -11.05 -17.58
CA LEU A 110 -12.40 -10.30 -16.97
C LEU A 110 -12.80 -9.13 -17.88
N VAL A 111 -14.10 -8.89 -17.99
CA VAL A 111 -14.68 -7.83 -18.80
C VAL A 111 -15.49 -6.92 -17.89
N ALA A 112 -15.25 -5.61 -17.95
CA ALA A 112 -16.07 -4.65 -17.22
C ALA A 112 -17.51 -4.70 -17.75
N ASN A 113 -18.50 -4.62 -16.85
CA ASN A 113 -19.90 -4.64 -17.26
C ASN A 113 -20.20 -3.45 -18.19
N LYS A 114 -20.64 -3.72 -19.42
CA LYS A 114 -20.79 -2.68 -20.46
C LYS A 114 -21.90 -1.68 -20.15
N LYS A 115 -22.85 -2.05 -19.30
CA LYS A 115 -23.97 -1.17 -18.90
C LYS A 115 -23.54 -0.22 -17.79
N THR A 116 -22.85 -0.72 -16.76
CA THR A 116 -22.45 0.09 -15.60
C THR A 116 -21.07 0.72 -15.74
N PHE A 117 -20.19 0.16 -16.59
CA PHE A 117 -18.85 0.67 -16.90
C PHE A 117 -18.61 0.74 -18.43
N PRO A 118 -19.39 1.58 -19.15
CA PRO A 118 -19.36 1.64 -20.61
C PRO A 118 -18.01 2.05 -21.21
N HIS A 119 -17.17 2.80 -20.47
CA HIS A 119 -15.83 3.19 -20.92
C HIS A 119 -14.73 2.26 -20.42
N GLY A 120 -15.09 1.25 -19.61
CA GLY A 120 -14.17 0.28 -19.03
C GLY A 120 -13.32 0.83 -17.88
N ILE A 121 -12.69 -0.10 -17.15
CA ILE A 121 -11.96 0.22 -15.92
C ILE A 121 -10.73 1.08 -16.18
N LYS A 122 -10.03 0.90 -17.32
CA LYS A 122 -8.85 1.72 -17.62
C LYS A 122 -9.18 3.21 -17.71
N ALA A 123 -10.24 3.56 -18.44
CA ALA A 123 -10.65 4.96 -18.58
C ALA A 123 -11.06 5.56 -17.23
N LEU A 124 -11.72 4.76 -16.39
CA LEU A 124 -12.08 5.15 -15.02
C LEU A 124 -10.84 5.35 -14.14
N ALA A 125 -9.83 4.47 -14.24
CA ALA A 125 -8.57 4.63 -13.53
C ALA A 125 -7.84 5.91 -13.94
N ASP A 126 -7.71 6.15 -15.25
CA ASP A 126 -7.11 7.37 -15.79
C ASP A 126 -7.82 8.63 -15.25
N TYR A 127 -9.15 8.61 -15.17
CA TYR A 127 -9.93 9.70 -14.58
C TYR A 127 -9.66 9.86 -13.08
N VAL A 128 -9.68 8.79 -12.28
CA VAL A 128 -9.41 8.86 -10.84
C VAL A 128 -7.98 9.34 -10.58
N HIS A 129 -7.01 8.91 -11.38
CA HIS A 129 -5.62 9.39 -11.32
C HIS A 129 -5.51 10.88 -11.65
N SER A 130 -6.29 11.39 -12.61
CA SER A 130 -6.32 12.83 -12.93
C SER A 130 -6.77 13.71 -11.74
N LYS A 131 -7.46 13.13 -10.76
CA LYS A 131 -7.88 13.77 -9.51
C LYS A 131 -6.85 13.65 -8.39
N GLY A 132 -5.69 13.04 -8.65
CA GLY A 132 -4.67 12.76 -7.62
C GLY A 132 -5.09 11.67 -6.63
N LEU A 133 -6.03 10.80 -7.03
CA LEU A 133 -6.53 9.67 -6.27
C LEU A 133 -6.01 8.35 -6.88
N LYS A 134 -6.36 7.22 -6.26
CA LYS A 134 -5.98 5.86 -6.66
C LYS A 134 -7.23 5.00 -6.83
N LEU A 135 -7.25 4.14 -7.86
CA LEU A 135 -8.40 3.27 -8.11
C LEU A 135 -8.18 1.89 -7.51
N GLY A 136 -9.17 1.40 -6.76
CA GLY A 136 -9.21 0.01 -6.31
C GLY A 136 -10.27 -0.81 -7.03
N ILE A 137 -10.02 -2.12 -7.11
CA ILE A 137 -10.94 -3.10 -7.67
C ILE A 137 -11.12 -4.28 -6.72
N TYR A 138 -12.11 -5.10 -7.01
CA TYR A 138 -12.48 -6.27 -6.24
C TYR A 138 -12.40 -7.55 -7.08
N SER A 139 -11.91 -8.62 -6.46
CA SER A 139 -12.10 -9.98 -6.94
C SER A 139 -12.15 -10.95 -5.76
N ASP A 140 -12.23 -12.25 -6.06
CA ASP A 140 -12.31 -13.31 -5.09
C ASP A 140 -11.23 -14.36 -5.33
N ALA A 141 -10.64 -14.88 -4.25
CA ALA A 141 -9.84 -16.09 -4.22
C ALA A 141 -10.71 -17.36 -4.38
N GLY A 142 -11.65 -17.34 -5.33
CA GLY A 142 -12.63 -18.39 -5.58
C GLY A 142 -13.08 -18.37 -7.04
N TYR A 143 -13.97 -19.30 -7.41
CA TYR A 143 -14.45 -19.43 -8.79
C TYR A 143 -15.46 -18.33 -9.19
N LYS A 144 -16.20 -17.82 -8.21
CA LYS A 144 -17.14 -16.70 -8.34
C LYS A 144 -16.98 -15.77 -7.15
N THR A 145 -17.34 -14.51 -7.33
CA THR A 145 -17.40 -13.56 -6.22
C THR A 145 -18.54 -13.87 -5.25
N CYS A 146 -18.55 -13.20 -4.11
CA CYS A 146 -19.57 -13.41 -3.08
C CYS A 146 -21.00 -13.14 -3.57
N ALA A 147 -21.22 -12.13 -4.43
CA ALA A 147 -22.52 -11.88 -5.06
C ALA A 147 -22.88 -12.93 -6.13
N LYS A 148 -21.92 -13.75 -6.58
CA LYS A 148 -22.06 -14.82 -7.59
C LYS A 148 -22.51 -14.33 -8.98
N VAL A 149 -22.43 -13.03 -9.23
CA VAL A 149 -22.82 -12.41 -10.51
C VAL A 149 -21.65 -12.20 -11.47
N GLN A 150 -20.41 -12.38 -11.01
CA GLN A 150 -19.21 -12.29 -11.84
C GLN A 150 -18.18 -13.37 -11.46
N PRO A 151 -17.21 -13.65 -12.34
CA PRO A 151 -16.13 -14.60 -12.07
C PRO A 151 -15.23 -14.12 -10.92
N GLY A 152 -14.74 -15.07 -10.12
CA GLY A 152 -13.59 -14.83 -9.26
C GLY A 152 -12.28 -15.12 -10.02
N SER A 153 -11.14 -15.02 -9.33
CA SER A 153 -9.82 -15.14 -9.95
C SER A 153 -9.09 -16.45 -9.64
N LEU A 154 -9.71 -17.41 -8.97
CA LEU A 154 -9.06 -18.70 -8.66
C LEU A 154 -8.70 -19.44 -9.95
N GLY A 155 -7.40 -19.72 -10.14
CA GLY A 155 -6.84 -20.33 -11.35
C GLY A 155 -6.60 -19.35 -12.51
N TYR A 156 -6.92 -18.07 -12.35
CA TYR A 156 -6.71 -16.99 -13.34
C TYR A 156 -5.81 -15.88 -12.77
N GLU A 157 -5.10 -16.12 -11.67
CA GLU A 157 -4.42 -15.09 -10.89
C GLU A 157 -3.41 -14.29 -11.73
N GLU A 158 -2.56 -14.97 -12.52
CA GLU A 158 -1.59 -14.28 -13.38
C GLU A 158 -2.24 -13.44 -14.48
N GLN A 159 -3.34 -13.92 -15.06
CA GLN A 159 -4.05 -13.24 -16.15
C GLN A 159 -4.81 -12.03 -15.61
N ASP A 160 -5.51 -12.19 -14.50
CA ASP A 160 -6.28 -11.13 -13.87
C ASP A 160 -5.37 -10.05 -13.28
N ALA A 161 -4.26 -10.43 -12.63
CA ALA A 161 -3.27 -9.47 -12.15
C ALA A 161 -2.71 -8.62 -13.30
N LYS A 162 -2.34 -9.23 -14.43
CA LYS A 162 -1.89 -8.51 -15.63
C LYS A 162 -2.98 -7.57 -16.16
N THR A 163 -4.24 -8.01 -16.14
CA THR A 163 -5.39 -7.21 -16.58
C THR A 163 -5.55 -5.98 -15.68
N PHE A 164 -5.58 -6.15 -14.36
CA PHE A 164 -5.65 -5.05 -13.40
C PHE A 164 -4.48 -4.07 -13.54
N ALA A 165 -3.26 -4.58 -13.70
CA ALA A 165 -2.09 -3.75 -13.93
C ALA A 165 -2.19 -2.95 -15.23
N SER A 166 -2.67 -3.58 -16.31
CA SER A 166 -2.86 -2.93 -17.62
C SER A 166 -3.93 -1.83 -17.61
N TRP A 167 -4.91 -1.96 -16.70
CA TRP A 167 -5.94 -0.94 -16.50
C TRP A 167 -5.52 0.17 -15.55
N GLY A 168 -4.37 0.07 -14.89
CA GLY A 168 -3.91 1.08 -13.95
C GLY A 168 -4.52 0.97 -12.55
N VAL A 169 -5.01 -0.20 -12.15
CA VAL A 169 -5.51 -0.43 -10.78
C VAL A 169 -4.37 -0.28 -9.76
N ASP A 170 -4.66 0.27 -8.59
CA ASP A 170 -3.69 0.54 -7.52
C ASP A 170 -3.96 -0.26 -6.23
N TYR A 171 -5.14 -0.88 -6.15
CA TYR A 171 -5.60 -1.60 -4.97
C TYR A 171 -6.48 -2.79 -5.40
N LEU A 172 -6.27 -3.96 -4.79
CA LEU A 172 -7.12 -5.13 -4.94
C LEU A 172 -7.67 -5.55 -3.58
N LYS A 173 -9.00 -5.50 -3.41
CA LYS A 173 -9.71 -6.25 -2.36
C LYS A 173 -9.91 -7.67 -2.87
N TYR A 174 -9.49 -8.67 -2.09
CA TYR A 174 -9.48 -10.06 -2.52
C TYR A 174 -10.20 -10.99 -1.52
N ASP A 175 -11.41 -11.38 -1.90
CA ASP A 175 -12.37 -12.10 -1.06
C ASP A 175 -12.15 -13.61 -1.01
N ASN A 176 -13.03 -14.33 -0.31
CA ASN A 176 -12.84 -15.74 0.03
C ASN A 176 -14.07 -16.64 -0.23
N CYS A 177 -15.05 -16.18 -1.00
CA CYS A 177 -16.23 -16.97 -1.33
C CYS A 177 -15.93 -18.03 -2.41
N ASN A 178 -16.82 -19.02 -2.56
CA ASN A 178 -16.79 -20.01 -3.66
C ASN A 178 -15.40 -20.64 -3.96
N ASN A 179 -14.65 -20.95 -2.91
CA ASN A 179 -13.22 -21.28 -2.98
C ASN A 179 -12.91 -22.77 -3.21
N GLY A 180 -13.94 -23.61 -3.45
CA GLY A 180 -13.79 -25.05 -3.65
C GLY A 180 -13.16 -25.78 -2.47
N ASP A 181 -13.37 -25.29 -1.24
CA ASP A 181 -12.80 -25.79 0.01
C ASP A 181 -11.26 -25.75 0.08
N LEU A 182 -10.62 -25.05 -0.86
CA LEU A 182 -9.18 -24.83 -0.83
C LEU A 182 -8.82 -23.88 0.31
N LYS A 183 -7.76 -24.22 1.05
CA LYS A 183 -7.28 -23.41 2.17
C LYS A 183 -6.76 -22.05 1.68
N PRO A 184 -6.99 -20.95 2.43
CA PRO A 184 -6.45 -19.63 2.11
C PRO A 184 -4.93 -19.61 1.85
N LEU A 185 -4.17 -20.40 2.61
CA LEU A 185 -2.72 -20.57 2.44
C LEU A 185 -2.30 -21.02 1.04
N LYS A 186 -3.16 -21.72 0.31
CA LYS A 186 -2.86 -22.16 -1.05
C LYS A 186 -3.24 -21.15 -2.12
N ARG A 187 -4.24 -20.30 -1.85
CA ARG A 187 -4.86 -19.42 -2.85
C ARG A 187 -4.31 -17.99 -2.80
N TYR A 188 -4.26 -17.38 -1.61
CA TYR A 188 -3.85 -15.98 -1.48
C TYR A 188 -2.40 -15.71 -1.92
N PRO A 189 -1.40 -16.57 -1.61
CA PRO A 189 -0.05 -16.36 -2.10
C PRO A 189 0.07 -16.38 -3.63
N GLN A 190 -0.82 -17.10 -4.35
CA GLN A 190 -0.80 -17.12 -5.83
C GLN A 190 -1.13 -15.75 -6.39
N MET A 191 -2.19 -15.11 -5.89
CA MET A 191 -2.53 -13.74 -6.28
C MET A 191 -1.45 -12.73 -5.86
N SER A 192 -0.87 -12.87 -4.65
CA SER A 192 0.25 -12.02 -4.24
C SER A 192 1.43 -12.09 -5.22
N LYS A 193 1.88 -13.32 -5.56
CA LYS A 193 2.95 -13.56 -6.53
C LYS A 193 2.59 -13.00 -7.91
N ALA A 194 1.35 -13.22 -8.36
CA ALA A 194 0.86 -12.71 -9.62
C ALA A 194 0.91 -11.17 -9.69
N LEU A 195 0.44 -10.47 -8.65
CA LEU A 195 0.50 -9.01 -8.56
C LEU A 195 1.93 -8.49 -8.59
N MET A 196 2.85 -9.09 -7.81
CA MET A 196 4.27 -8.72 -7.82
C MET A 196 4.90 -8.90 -9.21
N LYS A 197 4.56 -9.97 -9.92
CA LYS A 197 5.06 -10.28 -11.27
C LYS A 197 4.65 -9.23 -12.32
N THR A 198 3.58 -8.47 -12.08
CA THR A 198 3.15 -7.41 -13.02
C THR A 198 4.11 -6.22 -13.08
N GLY A 199 4.91 -6.01 -12.04
CA GLY A 199 5.76 -4.82 -11.89
C GLY A 199 5.00 -3.53 -11.55
N ARG A 200 3.66 -3.54 -11.52
CA ARG A 200 2.86 -2.40 -11.02
C ARG A 200 2.63 -2.56 -9.51
N PRO A 201 2.93 -1.55 -8.68
CA PRO A 201 2.55 -1.59 -7.27
C PRO A 201 1.03 -1.57 -7.11
N ILE A 202 0.46 -2.70 -6.68
CA ILE A 202 -0.97 -2.85 -6.34
C ILE A 202 -1.06 -3.21 -4.86
N TYR A 203 -1.80 -2.41 -4.10
CA TYR A 203 -2.05 -2.69 -2.69
C TYR A 203 -2.92 -3.94 -2.57
N PHE A 204 -2.45 -4.96 -1.86
CA PHE A 204 -3.16 -6.23 -1.75
C PHE A 204 -3.88 -6.33 -0.40
N SER A 205 -5.21 -6.26 -0.44
CA SER A 205 -6.08 -6.29 0.73
C SER A 205 -6.83 -7.61 0.83
N LEU A 206 -6.46 -8.41 1.82
CA LEU A 206 -7.07 -9.71 2.06
C LEU A 206 -8.43 -9.56 2.74
N CYS A 207 -9.42 -10.28 2.24
CA CYS A 207 -10.76 -10.35 2.81
C CYS A 207 -11.16 -11.83 3.03
N GLU A 208 -10.46 -12.51 3.94
CA GLU A 208 -10.70 -13.93 4.27
C GLU A 208 -11.49 -14.15 5.58
N TRP A 209 -11.99 -13.06 6.16
CA TRP A 209 -12.70 -13.02 7.44
C TRP A 209 -11.88 -13.68 8.57
N TYR A 210 -12.52 -14.14 9.64
CA TYR A 210 -11.89 -14.58 10.90
C TYR A 210 -10.98 -15.82 10.81
N ASN A 211 -10.59 -16.27 9.62
CA ASN A 211 -9.56 -17.29 9.45
C ASN A 211 -8.16 -16.71 9.74
N ARG A 212 -7.95 -16.16 10.94
CA ARG A 212 -6.74 -15.46 11.44
C ARG A 212 -5.47 -16.30 11.39
N ASN A 213 -5.06 -16.67 10.20
CA ASN A 213 -3.91 -17.49 9.98
C ASN A 213 -2.77 -16.53 9.70
N LEU A 214 -2.05 -16.17 10.75
CA LEU A 214 -0.85 -15.32 10.66
C LEU A 214 0.11 -15.83 9.56
N LEU A 215 0.09 -17.13 9.30
CA LEU A 215 0.84 -17.76 8.21
C LEU A 215 0.44 -17.22 6.81
N VAL A 216 -0.83 -16.93 6.54
CA VAL A 216 -1.26 -16.37 5.24
C VAL A 216 -0.63 -14.99 5.04
N VAL A 217 -0.70 -14.15 6.07
CA VAL A 217 -0.06 -12.83 6.10
C VAL A 217 1.46 -12.99 5.91
N LEU A 218 2.09 -13.86 6.69
CA LEU A 218 3.53 -14.11 6.59
C LEU A 218 3.95 -14.59 5.19
N CYS A 219 3.21 -15.52 4.57
CA CYS A 219 3.49 -16.04 3.23
C CYS A 219 3.35 -14.98 2.13
N ILE A 220 2.45 -14.01 2.31
CA ILE A 220 2.20 -12.94 1.33
C ILE A 220 3.25 -11.84 1.42
N PHE A 221 3.67 -11.49 2.63
CA PHE A 221 4.65 -10.43 2.87
C PHE A 221 6.10 -10.93 2.92
N ARG A 222 6.32 -12.23 2.66
CA ARG A 222 7.65 -12.82 2.58
C ARG A 222 8.37 -12.33 1.32
N SER A 223 9.60 -11.85 1.50
CA SER A 223 10.47 -11.49 0.39
C SER A 223 10.81 -12.75 -0.43
N PRO A 224 10.72 -12.70 -1.78
CA PRO A 224 11.08 -13.83 -2.64
C PRO A 224 12.56 -14.25 -2.54
N TRP A 225 13.39 -13.44 -1.87
CA TRP A 225 14.83 -13.67 -1.69
C TRP A 225 15.19 -14.41 -0.38
N SER A 226 14.20 -14.81 0.42
CA SER A 226 14.45 -15.51 1.68
C SER A 226 14.56 -17.02 1.46
N ASP A 227 15.77 -17.45 1.08
CA ASP A 227 16.15 -18.86 0.97
C ASP A 227 16.17 -19.50 2.37
N PHE A 228 15.17 -20.33 2.66
CA PHE A 228 15.21 -21.26 3.79
C PHE A 228 14.84 -22.65 3.29
N SER A 229 15.70 -23.60 3.65
CA SER A 229 15.71 -25.01 3.28
C SER A 229 14.36 -25.72 3.30
N SER A 230 14.07 -26.43 2.20
CA SER A 230 13.30 -27.69 2.01
C SER A 230 11.98 -27.98 2.76
N HIS A 231 11.46 -27.10 3.61
CA HIS A 231 10.14 -27.20 4.25
C HIS A 231 9.58 -25.78 4.43
N ASP A 232 9.11 -25.18 3.34
CA ASP A 232 8.38 -23.92 3.44
C ASP A 232 6.94 -24.20 3.90
N PRO A 233 6.49 -23.68 5.05
CA PRO A 233 5.09 -23.78 5.47
C PRO A 233 4.11 -23.11 4.48
N CYS A 234 4.60 -22.28 3.55
CA CYS A 234 3.82 -21.70 2.45
C CYS A 234 3.63 -22.66 1.26
N ASP A 235 4.35 -23.79 1.21
CA ASP A 235 4.32 -24.74 0.09
C ASP A 235 3.47 -26.02 0.38
N ASN A 236 2.95 -26.19 1.60
CA ASN A 236 2.20 -27.39 2.04
C ASN A 236 0.66 -27.22 2.09
#